data_AF-A0A9P5TNR1-F1
#
_entry.id   AF-A0A9P5TNR1-F1
#
_cell.length_a   1.000
_cell.length_b   1.000
_cell.length_c   1.000
_cell.angle_alpha   90.00
_cell.angle_beta   90.00
_cell.angle_gamma   90.00
#
_symmetry.space_group_name_H-M   'P 1'
#
loop_
_entity.id
_entity.type
_entity.pdbx_description
1 polymer ?
#
loop_
_entity_poly.entity_id
_entity_poly.type
_entity_poly.pdbx_seq_one_letter_code
_entity_poly.pdbx_strand_id
1 'polypeptide(L)'
;KLSNQGVVYPKSYYLLVKSGKIDIIAPARMTGYAEDGRWVLLDNGKKVAAKVIILATGWQSSWKKIFDDRTALEIGLGRHAPTIEGIKAQDLWSYKTLVDPPPTHIENQTQHYVTSTYRCLIPGKNVNNRDFAFSANQGYTNEVDAHWISSFLQGDPMRFPSFPEEAIAEVELSSAWMRRRYPNMLSWVNESYSTTLDFWTWPQAADQLLEDLYLRSMRSGGNWFTWPFKVMDLKEVSSLREEREAIRKKYK
;
A
#
# COMPACT_ATOMS: atom_id res chain seq x y z
N LYS A 1 13.43 -8.16 -15.83
CA LYS A 1 13.62 -9.11 -14.71
C LYS A 1 12.89 -8.54 -13.50
N LEU A 2 11.66 -9.01 -13.24
CA LEU A 2 10.97 -8.72 -11.98
C LEU A 2 11.71 -9.47 -10.87
N SER A 3 12.29 -8.74 -9.91
CA SER A 3 12.75 -9.21 -8.59
C SER A 3 13.62 -10.49 -8.53
N ASN A 4 14.92 -10.35 -8.26
CA ASN A 4 15.81 -11.49 -7.91
C ASN A 4 15.63 -11.97 -6.45
N GLN A 5 14.56 -11.56 -5.75
CA GLN A 5 14.28 -11.99 -4.38
C GLN A 5 14.13 -13.52 -4.36
N GLY A 6 14.96 -14.20 -3.56
CA GLY A 6 14.95 -15.66 -3.42
C GLY A 6 15.86 -16.44 -4.38
N VAL A 7 16.39 -15.82 -5.44
CA VAL A 7 17.41 -16.47 -6.28
C VAL A 7 18.74 -16.44 -5.55
N VAL A 8 19.27 -17.62 -5.21
CA VAL A 8 20.57 -17.73 -4.54
C VAL A 8 21.69 -17.61 -5.59
N TYR A 9 22.57 -16.65 -5.41
CA TYR A 9 23.78 -16.45 -6.22
C TYR A 9 24.90 -15.92 -5.32
N PRO A 10 26.19 -15.91 -5.76
CA PRO A 10 27.34 -15.64 -4.89
C PRO A 10 27.30 -14.33 -4.06
N LYS A 11 26.46 -13.36 -4.46
CA LYS A 11 26.28 -12.07 -3.78
C LYS A 11 24.86 -11.84 -3.27
N SER A 12 24.01 -12.87 -3.22
CA SER A 12 22.66 -12.74 -2.66
C SER A 12 22.73 -12.55 -1.15
N TYR A 13 21.77 -11.79 -0.58
CA TYR A 13 21.70 -11.51 0.85
C TYR A 13 21.78 -12.79 1.70
N TYR A 14 20.99 -13.81 1.38
CA TYR A 14 20.95 -15.07 2.12
C TYR A 14 22.30 -15.79 2.15
N LEU A 15 23.05 -15.77 1.05
CA LEU A 15 24.36 -16.41 1.00
C LEU A 15 25.40 -15.59 1.77
N LEU A 16 25.35 -14.26 1.69
CA LEU A 16 26.23 -13.39 2.44
C LEU A 16 26.05 -13.58 3.95
N VAL A 17 24.80 -13.68 4.43
CA VAL A 17 24.47 -14.03 5.82
C VAL A 17 25.02 -15.41 6.19
N LYS A 18 24.69 -16.45 5.39
CA LYS A 18 25.16 -17.82 5.65
C LYS A 18 26.70 -17.93 5.67
N SER A 19 27.39 -17.12 4.87
CA SER A 19 28.85 -17.09 4.81
C SER A 19 29.52 -16.21 5.88
N GLY A 20 28.76 -15.63 6.81
CA GLY A 20 29.29 -14.75 7.87
C GLY A 20 29.79 -13.39 7.39
N LYS A 21 29.40 -12.97 6.17
CA LYS A 21 29.74 -11.64 5.63
C LYS A 21 28.75 -10.56 6.05
N ILE A 22 27.55 -10.97 6.47
CA ILE A 22 26.53 -10.10 7.06
C ILE A 22 26.09 -10.76 8.36
N ASP A 23 26.38 -10.10 9.48
CA ASP A 23 25.87 -10.49 10.79
C ASP A 23 24.53 -9.80 11.05
N ILE A 24 23.52 -10.59 11.37
CA ILE A 24 22.19 -10.08 11.73
C ILE A 24 22.13 -9.96 13.25
N ILE A 25 21.93 -8.74 13.74
CA ILE A 25 21.71 -8.46 15.15
C ILE A 25 20.25 -8.00 15.29
N ALA A 26 19.37 -8.96 15.60
CA ALA A 26 17.95 -8.75 15.85
C ALA A 26 17.53 -9.59 17.08
N PRO A 27 16.56 -9.16 17.89
CA PRO A 27 15.71 -7.97 17.73
C PRO A 27 16.32 -6.66 18.27
N ALA A 28 17.58 -6.67 18.70
CA ALA A 28 18.22 -5.51 19.33
C ALA A 28 18.30 -4.29 18.40
N ARG A 29 17.97 -3.10 18.93
CA ARG A 29 17.98 -1.83 18.19
C ARG A 29 19.14 -0.93 18.64
N MET A 30 19.63 -0.11 17.71
CA MET A 30 20.59 0.95 18.01
C MET A 30 19.94 2.02 18.88
N THR A 31 20.57 2.37 20.00
CA THR A 31 20.13 3.43 20.92
C THR A 31 20.99 4.69 20.84
N GLY A 32 22.21 4.58 20.31
CA GLY A 32 23.09 5.72 20.14
C GLY A 32 24.52 5.36 19.77
N TYR A 33 25.39 6.35 19.87
CA TYR A 33 26.82 6.24 19.64
C TYR A 33 27.54 6.22 20.99
N ALA A 34 28.61 5.43 21.10
CA ALA A 34 29.52 5.56 22.22
C ALA A 34 30.31 6.87 22.13
N GLU A 35 30.76 7.38 23.28
CA GLU A 35 31.50 8.65 23.38
C GLU A 35 32.80 8.66 22.56
N ASP A 36 33.41 7.50 22.33
CA ASP A 36 34.63 7.35 21.53
C ASP A 36 34.39 7.40 20.02
N GLY A 37 33.13 7.46 19.57
CA GLY A 37 32.73 7.47 18.17
C GLY A 37 33.03 6.18 17.39
N ARG A 38 33.45 5.09 18.05
CA ARG A 38 33.85 3.83 17.41
C ARG A 38 32.79 2.74 17.50
N TRP A 39 31.88 2.87 18.46
CA TRP A 39 30.86 1.88 18.73
C TRP A 39 29.46 2.43 18.59
N VAL A 40 28.58 1.57 18.10
CA VAL A 40 27.14 1.70 18.20
C VAL A 40 26.67 0.99 19.46
N LEU A 41 25.82 1.65 20.23
CA LEU A 41 25.19 1.10 21.43
C LEU A 41 23.87 0.45 21.05
N LEU A 42 23.60 -0.74 21.60
CA LEU A 42 22.34 -1.46 21.42
C LEU A 42 21.51 -1.45 22.71
N ASP A 43 20.20 -1.55 22.57
CA ASP A 43 19.23 -1.60 23.67
C ASP A 43 19.41 -2.80 24.62
N ASN A 44 20.01 -3.89 24.14
CA ASN A 44 20.38 -5.05 24.94
C ASN A 44 21.73 -4.91 25.66
N GLY A 45 22.32 -3.72 25.67
CA GLY A 45 23.60 -3.41 26.32
C GLY A 45 24.85 -3.80 25.53
N LYS A 46 24.72 -4.47 24.38
CA LYS A 46 25.86 -4.80 23.52
C LYS A 46 26.39 -3.55 22.80
N LYS A 47 27.66 -3.64 22.37
CA LYS A 47 28.33 -2.64 21.55
C LYS A 47 28.81 -3.27 20.25
N VAL A 48 28.65 -2.58 19.13
CA VAL A 48 29.10 -3.04 17.80
C VAL A 48 30.03 -2.01 17.20
N ALA A 49 31.23 -2.42 16.80
CA ALA A 49 32.17 -1.51 16.16
C ALA A 49 31.68 -1.18 14.75
N ALA A 50 31.66 0.12 14.40
CA ALA A 50 31.22 0.57 13.09
C ALA A 50 32.09 1.71 12.58
N LYS A 51 32.46 1.66 11.29
CA LYS A 51 33.13 2.76 10.58
C LYS A 51 32.16 3.62 9.78
N VAL A 52 31.04 3.04 9.38
CA VAL A 52 30.01 3.66 8.55
C VAL A 52 28.66 3.19 9.08
N ILE A 53 27.71 4.11 9.13
CA ILE A 53 26.31 3.82 9.43
C ILE A 53 25.47 4.20 8.23
N ILE A 54 24.61 3.28 7.80
CA ILE A 54 23.66 3.49 6.72
C ILE A 54 22.26 3.38 7.34
N LEU A 55 21.52 4.48 7.33
CA LEU A 55 20.15 4.52 7.83
C LEU A 55 19.17 4.11 6.73
N ALA A 56 18.89 2.81 6.64
CA ALA A 56 17.92 2.24 5.71
C ALA A 56 16.50 2.20 6.31
N THR A 57 16.07 3.29 6.96
CA THR A 57 14.82 3.37 7.75
C THR A 57 13.58 3.75 6.95
N GLY A 58 13.68 3.85 5.62
CA GLY A 58 12.57 4.15 4.72
C GLY A 58 12.41 5.63 4.37
N TRP A 59 11.23 5.99 3.86
CA TRP A 59 10.89 7.32 3.38
C TRP A 59 9.57 7.81 3.98
N GLN A 60 9.41 9.13 4.08
CA GLN A 60 8.16 9.78 4.47
C GLN A 60 7.62 10.65 3.34
N SER A 61 6.30 10.81 3.28
CA SER A 61 5.65 11.69 2.31
C SER A 61 5.98 13.16 2.58
N SER A 62 6.24 13.92 1.50
CA SER A 62 6.47 15.38 1.55
C SER A 62 5.20 16.21 1.35
N TRP A 63 4.03 15.56 1.27
CA TRP A 63 2.75 16.20 0.92
C TRP A 63 2.31 17.29 1.89
N LYS A 64 2.70 17.17 3.18
CA LYS A 64 2.40 18.15 4.23
C LYS A 64 2.92 19.56 3.96
N LYS A 65 3.80 19.73 2.98
CA LYS A 65 4.35 21.04 2.58
C LYS A 65 3.75 21.58 1.29
N ILE A 66 2.92 20.80 0.61
CA ILE A 66 2.28 21.19 -0.65
C ILE A 66 0.99 21.96 -0.36
N PHE A 67 0.24 21.53 0.67
CA PHE A 67 -1.02 22.13 1.09
C PHE A 67 -0.91 22.66 2.51
N ASP A 68 -1.53 23.81 2.78
CA ASP A 68 -1.78 24.23 4.17
C ASP A 68 -2.84 23.32 4.82
N ASP A 69 -2.92 23.36 6.16
CA ASP A 69 -3.80 22.48 6.93
C ASP A 69 -5.27 22.64 6.53
N ARG A 70 -5.68 23.87 6.17
CA ARG A 70 -7.04 24.16 5.73
C ARG A 70 -7.33 23.48 4.40
N THR A 71 -6.46 23.67 3.41
CA THR A 71 -6.59 23.08 2.08
C THR A 71 -6.57 21.57 2.16
N ALA A 72 -5.65 20.99 2.94
CA ALA A 72 -5.58 19.55 3.18
C ALA A 72 -6.88 19.02 3.79
N LEU A 73 -7.46 19.71 4.77
CA LEU A 73 -8.73 19.33 5.39
C LEU A 73 -9.94 19.45 4.43
N GLU A 74 -9.96 20.49 3.60
CA GLU A 74 -11.00 20.75 2.59
C GLU A 74 -11.00 19.66 1.52
N ILE A 75 -9.83 19.33 0.94
CA ILE A 75 -9.71 18.24 -0.04
C ILE A 75 -9.78 16.85 0.60
N GLY A 76 -9.70 16.75 1.93
CA GLY A 76 -9.85 15.49 2.67
C GLY A 76 -8.59 14.64 2.78
N LEU A 77 -7.42 15.24 2.62
CA LEU A 77 -6.16 14.60 2.98
C LEU A 77 -6.00 14.53 4.50
N GLY A 78 -5.24 13.54 4.96
CA GLY A 78 -5.00 13.31 6.37
C GLY A 78 -5.61 12.01 6.90
N ARG A 79 -5.66 11.95 8.23
CA ARG A 79 -6.09 10.77 8.98
C ARG A 79 -7.19 11.12 9.95
N HIS A 80 -8.04 10.14 10.23
CA HIS A 80 -9.13 10.26 11.18
C HIS A 80 -9.24 9.02 12.06
N ALA A 81 -9.95 9.16 13.17
CA ALA A 81 -10.30 8.01 13.99
C ALA A 81 -11.31 7.15 13.23
N PRO A 82 -11.18 5.82 13.23
CA PRO A 82 -12.11 4.94 12.52
C PRO A 82 -13.52 5.11 13.07
N THR A 83 -14.49 5.23 12.16
CA THR A 83 -15.92 5.33 12.46
C THR A 83 -16.61 3.97 12.49
N ILE A 84 -16.07 2.97 11.78
CA ILE A 84 -16.48 1.58 11.83
C ILE A 84 -15.83 0.91 13.06
N GLU A 85 -16.67 0.35 13.93
CA GLU A 85 -16.20 -0.42 15.08
C GLU A 85 -15.39 -1.66 14.64
N GLY A 86 -14.20 -1.84 15.20
CA GLY A 86 -13.27 -2.91 14.83
C GLY A 86 -13.76 -4.34 15.08
N ILE A 87 -14.87 -4.54 15.80
CA ILE A 87 -15.50 -5.84 16.02
C ILE A 87 -16.30 -6.28 14.78
N LYS A 88 -17.05 -5.36 14.14
CA LYS A 88 -17.85 -5.66 12.93
C LYS A 88 -16.97 -6.03 11.73
N ALA A 89 -15.73 -5.52 11.68
CA ALA A 89 -14.79 -5.83 10.61
C ALA A 89 -14.19 -7.25 10.73
N GLN A 90 -14.04 -7.79 11.95
CA GLN A 90 -13.40 -9.10 12.16
C GLN A 90 -14.25 -10.26 11.64
N ASP A 91 -15.58 -10.13 11.75
CA ASP A 91 -16.52 -11.14 11.28
C ASP A 91 -16.60 -11.22 9.74
N LEU A 92 -16.12 -10.19 9.03
CA LEU A 92 -16.16 -10.14 7.56
C LEU A 92 -15.15 -11.07 6.91
N TRP A 93 -14.11 -11.50 7.64
CA TRP A 93 -13.02 -12.27 7.05
C TRP A 93 -12.64 -13.51 7.85
N SER A 94 -13.11 -14.66 7.38
CA SER A 94 -12.86 -15.98 7.98
C SER A 94 -11.71 -16.76 7.34
N TYR A 95 -10.72 -16.07 6.76
CA TYR A 95 -9.60 -16.72 6.10
C TYR A 95 -8.67 -17.43 7.10
N LYS A 96 -8.30 -18.68 6.82
CA LYS A 96 -7.36 -19.47 7.64
C LYS A 96 -6.03 -18.74 7.89
N THR A 97 -5.57 -17.96 6.93
CA THR A 97 -4.31 -17.18 7.03
C THR A 97 -4.36 -16.04 8.06
N LEU A 98 -5.51 -15.76 8.65
CA LEU A 98 -5.71 -14.69 9.64
C LEU A 98 -6.04 -15.18 11.05
N VAL A 99 -6.06 -16.50 11.27
CA VAL A 99 -6.43 -17.09 12.57
C VAL A 99 -5.41 -16.71 13.65
N ASP A 100 -4.13 -16.72 13.31
CA ASP A 100 -3.03 -16.47 14.25
C ASP A 100 -2.04 -15.44 13.68
N PRO A 101 -2.41 -14.14 13.67
CA PRO A 101 -1.52 -13.09 13.16
C PRO A 101 -0.36 -12.85 14.13
N PRO A 102 0.81 -12.37 13.66
CA PRO A 102 1.93 -12.00 14.52
C PRO A 102 1.50 -10.97 15.59
N PRO A 103 2.11 -10.96 16.79
CA PRO A 103 1.77 -10.00 17.82
C PRO A 103 2.07 -8.57 17.36
N THR A 104 1.17 -7.63 17.71
CA THR A 104 1.34 -6.21 17.44
C THR A 104 2.37 -5.59 18.39
N HIS A 105 3.38 -4.92 17.83
CA HIS A 105 4.40 -4.18 18.56
C HIS A 105 3.77 -3.07 19.42
N ILE A 106 4.30 -2.81 20.60
CA ILE A 106 3.73 -1.85 21.57
C ILE A 106 3.51 -0.45 20.99
N GLU A 107 4.45 0.04 20.17
CA GLU A 107 4.35 1.34 19.47
C GLU A 107 3.15 1.43 18.51
N ASN A 108 2.66 0.27 18.03
CA ASN A 108 1.58 0.18 17.06
C ASN A 108 0.23 -0.06 17.72
N GLN A 109 0.20 -0.49 19.00
CA GLN A 109 -1.05 -0.75 19.72
C GLN A 109 -1.88 0.51 19.95
N THR A 110 -1.22 1.67 20.04
CA THR A 110 -1.86 2.98 20.23
C THR A 110 -2.28 3.65 18.92
N GLN A 111 -1.80 3.14 17.77
CA GLN A 111 -2.09 3.68 16.43
C GLN A 111 -3.45 3.19 15.95
N HIS A 112 -4.49 4.00 16.20
CA HIS A 112 -5.86 3.68 15.79
C HIS A 112 -6.31 4.45 14.54
N TYR A 113 -5.61 5.52 14.17
CA TYR A 113 -5.92 6.36 13.02
C TYR A 113 -5.85 5.61 11.68
N VAL A 114 -6.72 6.01 10.75
CA VAL A 114 -6.81 5.49 9.37
C VAL A 114 -6.60 6.64 8.38
N THR A 115 -6.19 6.35 7.15
CA THR A 115 -6.17 7.36 6.07
C THR A 115 -7.59 7.57 5.52
N SER A 116 -7.79 8.65 4.78
CA SER A 116 -9.03 8.97 4.05
C SER A 116 -8.93 8.70 2.55
N THR A 117 -7.86 8.05 2.06
CA THR A 117 -7.60 7.91 0.62
C THR A 117 -8.26 6.67 0.02
N TYR A 118 -9.30 6.86 -0.77
CA TYR A 118 -9.99 5.82 -1.53
C TYR A 118 -9.09 5.26 -2.64
N ARG A 119 -8.95 3.92 -2.66
CA ARG A 119 -8.07 3.18 -3.59
C ARG A 119 -6.60 3.63 -3.61
N CYS A 120 -6.15 4.40 -2.61
CA CYS A 120 -4.89 5.14 -2.66
C CYS A 120 -4.78 6.18 -3.81
N LEU A 121 -5.89 6.54 -4.46
CA LEU A 121 -5.91 7.45 -5.62
C LEU A 121 -6.56 8.80 -5.33
N ILE A 122 -7.62 8.84 -4.53
CA ILE A 122 -8.37 10.07 -4.27
C ILE A 122 -8.70 10.20 -2.78
N PRO A 123 -8.76 11.41 -2.22
CA PRO A 123 -9.36 11.59 -0.91
C PRO A 123 -10.86 11.28 -0.93
N GLY A 124 -11.39 10.62 0.10
CA GLY A 124 -12.80 10.25 0.18
C GLY A 124 -13.75 11.45 0.18
N LYS A 125 -13.35 12.59 0.76
CA LYS A 125 -14.14 13.84 0.66
C LYS A 125 -14.28 14.35 -0.77
N ASN A 126 -13.37 13.96 -1.66
CA ASN A 126 -13.32 14.48 -3.02
C ASN A 126 -14.17 13.71 -4.04
N VAL A 127 -14.87 12.67 -3.60
CA VAL A 127 -15.74 11.79 -4.42
C VAL A 127 -16.70 12.58 -5.32
N ASN A 128 -17.29 13.67 -4.80
CA ASN A 128 -18.28 14.45 -5.54
C ASN A 128 -17.69 15.57 -6.39
N ASN A 129 -16.59 16.20 -5.95
CA ASN A 129 -16.00 17.34 -6.66
C ASN A 129 -15.19 16.90 -7.89
N ARG A 130 -14.53 15.74 -7.81
CA ARG A 130 -13.80 15.12 -8.93
C ARG A 130 -12.72 16.01 -9.55
N ASP A 131 -12.02 16.79 -8.73
CA ASP A 131 -11.03 17.77 -9.17
C ASP A 131 -9.61 17.50 -8.64
N PHE A 132 -9.44 16.47 -7.81
CA PHE A 132 -8.17 16.13 -7.18
C PHE A 132 -8.01 14.61 -7.06
N ALA A 133 -6.86 14.13 -7.55
CA ALA A 133 -6.46 12.74 -7.56
C ALA A 133 -4.93 12.64 -7.65
N PHE A 134 -4.38 11.49 -7.28
CA PHE A 134 -2.96 11.18 -7.34
C PHE A 134 -2.70 9.70 -7.48
N SER A 135 -1.47 9.31 -7.80
CA SER A 135 -1.03 7.91 -7.69
C SER A 135 0.41 7.88 -7.19
N ALA A 136 0.70 6.90 -6.33
CA ALA A 136 2.04 6.60 -5.83
C ALA A 136 2.50 5.18 -6.23
N ASN A 137 1.68 4.47 -7.02
CA ASN A 137 1.96 3.13 -7.47
C ASN A 137 3.06 3.13 -8.55
N GLN A 138 3.50 1.94 -8.96
CA GLN A 138 4.59 1.79 -9.93
C GLN A 138 4.34 0.63 -10.90
N GLY A 139 4.86 0.76 -12.11
CA GLY A 139 4.85 -0.32 -13.09
C GLY A 139 3.49 -0.49 -13.74
N TYR A 140 2.98 -1.73 -13.77
CA TYR A 140 1.72 -2.09 -14.45
C TYR A 140 0.52 -1.29 -13.95
N THR A 141 0.44 -1.04 -12.64
CA THR A 141 -0.66 -0.28 -12.04
C THR A 141 -0.68 1.19 -12.43
N ASN A 142 0.43 1.80 -12.86
CA ASN A 142 0.43 3.22 -13.26
C ASN A 142 -0.50 3.51 -14.44
N GLU A 143 -0.51 2.62 -15.43
CA GLU A 143 -1.38 2.80 -16.60
C GLU A 143 -2.85 2.64 -16.21
N VAL A 144 -3.14 1.63 -15.36
CA VAL A 144 -4.50 1.38 -14.86
C VAL A 144 -4.98 2.54 -13.98
N ASP A 145 -4.15 3.02 -13.05
CA ASP A 145 -4.40 4.17 -12.19
C ASP A 145 -4.67 5.43 -13.03
N ALA A 146 -3.84 5.70 -14.05
CA ALA A 146 -4.01 6.87 -14.91
C ALA A 146 -5.35 6.84 -15.66
N HIS A 147 -5.74 5.67 -16.17
CA HIS A 147 -7.04 5.48 -16.79
C HIS A 147 -8.20 5.63 -15.79
N TRP A 148 -8.06 5.06 -14.60
CA TRP A 148 -9.04 5.18 -13.53
C TRP A 148 -9.24 6.64 -13.11
N ILE A 149 -8.13 7.35 -12.83
CA ILE A 149 -8.13 8.78 -12.46
C ILE A 149 -8.74 9.62 -13.57
N SER A 150 -8.34 9.38 -14.83
CA SER A 150 -8.91 10.10 -15.97
C SER A 150 -10.41 9.92 -16.07
N SER A 151 -10.95 8.74 -15.75
CA SER A 151 -12.39 8.48 -15.75
C SER A 151 -13.09 9.17 -14.60
N PHE A 152 -12.50 9.11 -13.40
CA PHE A 152 -12.99 9.80 -12.22
C PHE A 152 -13.14 11.30 -12.47
N LEU A 153 -12.07 11.97 -12.94
CA LEU A 153 -12.03 13.41 -13.21
C LEU A 153 -12.98 13.83 -14.34
N GLN A 154 -13.24 12.97 -15.32
CA GLN A 154 -14.15 13.25 -16.44
C GLN A 154 -15.62 12.95 -16.13
N GLY A 155 -15.92 12.37 -14.96
CA GLY A 155 -17.29 11.98 -14.63
C GLY A 155 -17.78 10.78 -15.45
N ASP A 156 -16.89 9.89 -15.87
CA ASP A 156 -17.27 8.70 -16.63
C ASP A 156 -18.12 7.74 -15.78
N PRO A 157 -18.94 6.88 -16.42
CA PRO A 157 -19.60 5.76 -15.76
C PRO A 157 -18.56 4.83 -15.13
N MET A 158 -18.65 4.64 -13.82
CA MET A 158 -17.78 3.76 -13.04
C MET A 158 -18.58 3.16 -11.89
N ARG A 159 -18.20 1.96 -11.43
CA ARG A 159 -18.57 1.48 -10.10
C ARG A 159 -17.75 2.29 -9.11
N PHE A 160 -18.42 3.20 -8.41
CA PHE A 160 -17.77 4.20 -7.59
C PHE A 160 -18.71 4.61 -6.45
N PRO A 161 -18.19 4.93 -5.25
CA PRO A 161 -19.03 5.40 -4.14
C PRO A 161 -19.87 6.61 -4.55
N SER A 162 -21.13 6.64 -4.11
CA SER A 162 -22.05 7.73 -4.47
C SER A 162 -21.88 8.95 -3.58
N PHE A 163 -21.26 8.80 -2.41
CA PHE A 163 -21.05 9.87 -1.45
C PHE A 163 -19.77 9.66 -0.62
N PRO A 164 -19.18 10.73 -0.06
CA PRO A 164 -17.94 10.65 0.70
C PRO A 164 -17.93 9.63 1.84
N GLU A 165 -19.03 9.49 2.57
CA GLU A 165 -19.14 8.60 3.71
C GLU A 165 -18.99 7.13 3.32
N GLU A 166 -19.49 6.75 2.13
CA GLU A 166 -19.31 5.39 1.58
C GLU A 166 -17.85 5.13 1.22
N ALA A 167 -17.17 6.09 0.60
CA ALA A 167 -15.75 5.96 0.28
C ALA A 167 -14.89 5.86 1.54
N ILE A 168 -15.19 6.66 2.57
CA ILE A 168 -14.50 6.60 3.87
C ILE A 168 -14.75 5.26 4.56
N ALA A 169 -15.97 4.73 4.51
CA ALA A 169 -16.28 3.42 5.07
C ALA A 169 -15.50 2.28 4.38
N GLU A 170 -15.39 2.30 3.05
CA GLU A 170 -14.61 1.29 2.31
C GLU A 170 -13.09 1.39 2.62
N VAL A 171 -12.59 2.61 2.77
CA VAL A 171 -11.20 2.90 3.18
C VAL A 171 -10.91 2.38 4.59
N GLU A 172 -11.81 2.61 5.53
CA GLU A 172 -11.70 2.11 6.90
C GLU A 172 -11.70 0.59 6.95
N LEU A 173 -12.59 -0.04 6.19
CA LEU A 173 -12.66 -1.49 6.07
C LEU A 173 -11.35 -2.05 5.49
N SER A 174 -10.83 -1.45 4.43
CA SER A 174 -9.54 -1.84 3.83
C SER A 174 -8.38 -1.66 4.82
N SER A 175 -8.37 -0.56 5.57
CA SER A 175 -7.36 -0.31 6.60
C SER A 175 -7.46 -1.32 7.75
N ALA A 176 -8.65 -1.75 8.14
CA ALA A 176 -8.87 -2.79 9.14
C ALA A 176 -8.35 -4.15 8.65
N TRP A 177 -8.60 -4.50 7.39
CA TRP A 177 -8.02 -5.69 6.74
C TRP A 177 -6.49 -5.67 6.80
N MET A 178 -5.87 -4.56 6.44
CA MET A 178 -4.42 -4.41 6.44
C MET A 178 -3.82 -4.54 7.84
N ARG A 179 -4.45 -3.95 8.86
CA ARG A 179 -4.03 -4.11 10.26
C ARG A 179 -4.14 -5.57 10.73
N ARG A 180 -5.17 -6.30 10.32
CA ARG A 180 -5.33 -7.72 10.65
C ARG A 180 -4.27 -8.58 9.96
N ARG A 181 -4.03 -8.36 8.67
CA ARG A 181 -3.10 -9.16 7.85
C ARG A 181 -1.64 -8.86 8.14
N TYR A 182 -1.33 -7.59 8.45
CA TYR A 182 0.01 -7.07 8.68
C TYR A 182 0.04 -6.12 9.89
N PRO A 183 -0.07 -6.66 11.12
CA PRO A 183 -0.24 -5.86 12.35
C PRO A 183 0.92 -4.91 12.68
N ASN A 184 2.10 -5.17 12.10
CA ASN A 184 3.30 -4.35 12.27
C ASN A 184 3.70 -3.59 11.00
N MET A 185 2.83 -3.57 10.00
CA MET A 185 3.03 -2.75 8.82
C MET A 185 2.99 -1.28 9.18
N LEU A 186 3.80 -0.48 8.48
CA LEU A 186 3.92 0.97 8.59
C LEU A 186 2.65 1.72 8.15
N SER A 187 1.47 1.26 8.55
CA SER A 187 0.17 1.89 8.27
C SER A 187 0.11 3.35 8.73
N TRP A 188 1.02 3.79 9.61
CA TRP A 188 1.17 5.15 10.09
C TRP A 188 2.30 5.97 9.43
N VAL A 189 3.09 5.45 8.48
CA VAL A 189 4.21 6.21 7.90
C VAL A 189 3.82 6.97 6.64
N ASN A 190 2.89 6.44 5.83
CA ASN A 190 2.50 7.08 4.58
C ASN A 190 1.02 6.81 4.26
N GLU A 191 0.26 7.88 4.03
CA GLU A 191 -1.15 7.83 3.64
C GLU A 191 -1.38 7.02 2.37
N SER A 192 -0.42 7.00 1.45
CA SER A 192 -0.49 6.22 0.21
C SER A 192 -0.33 4.70 0.38
N TYR A 193 0.04 4.22 1.58
CA TYR A 193 0.23 2.78 1.86
C TYR A 193 -0.59 2.30 3.07
N SER A 194 -1.50 3.14 3.57
CA SER A 194 -2.26 2.86 4.80
C SER A 194 -3.46 1.92 4.56
N THR A 195 -4.06 1.93 3.37
CA THR A 195 -5.25 1.12 3.01
C THR A 195 -4.93 -0.14 2.24
N THR A 196 -3.79 -0.18 1.55
CA THR A 196 -3.34 -1.32 0.74
C THR A 196 -1.82 -1.30 0.56
N LEU A 197 -1.23 -2.46 0.26
CA LEU A 197 0.17 -2.60 -0.17
C LEU A 197 0.19 -2.99 -1.64
N ASP A 198 -0.29 -2.11 -2.51
CA ASP A 198 -0.41 -2.42 -3.94
C ASP A 198 0.91 -2.87 -4.55
N PHE A 199 2.08 -2.42 -4.10
CA PHE A 199 3.35 -2.97 -4.61
C PHE A 199 3.55 -4.49 -4.36
N TRP A 200 2.85 -5.09 -3.39
CA TRP A 200 2.82 -6.54 -3.12
C TRP A 200 1.55 -7.22 -3.64
N THR A 201 0.45 -6.48 -3.79
CA THR A 201 -0.86 -6.98 -4.26
C THR A 201 -1.33 -6.31 -5.55
N TRP A 202 -0.38 -5.87 -6.37
CA TRP A 202 -0.64 -5.04 -7.55
C TRP A 202 -1.58 -5.70 -8.58
N PRO A 203 -1.60 -7.03 -8.75
CA PRO A 203 -2.57 -7.64 -9.67
C PRO A 203 -4.00 -7.45 -9.16
N GLN A 204 -4.23 -7.69 -7.86
CA GLN A 204 -5.55 -7.49 -7.25
C GLN A 204 -5.96 -6.01 -7.26
N ALA A 205 -5.01 -5.11 -7.02
CA ALA A 205 -5.26 -3.67 -7.10
C ALA A 205 -5.66 -3.26 -8.52
N ALA A 206 -4.92 -3.71 -9.54
CA ALA A 206 -5.25 -3.45 -10.94
C ALA A 206 -6.62 -4.02 -11.33
N ASP A 207 -6.91 -5.26 -10.93
CA ASP A 207 -8.20 -5.90 -11.21
C ASP A 207 -9.36 -5.14 -10.59
N GLN A 208 -9.21 -4.67 -9.35
CA GLN A 208 -10.23 -3.86 -8.67
C GLN A 208 -10.49 -2.53 -9.41
N LEU A 209 -9.44 -1.85 -9.87
CA LEU A 209 -9.59 -0.61 -10.65
C LEU A 209 -10.20 -0.86 -12.04
N LEU A 210 -9.87 -1.99 -12.68
CA LEU A 210 -10.48 -2.39 -13.94
C LEU A 210 -11.98 -2.69 -13.76
N GLU A 211 -12.36 -3.35 -12.67
CA GLU A 211 -13.76 -3.59 -12.32
C GLU A 211 -14.52 -2.30 -12.05
N ASP A 212 -13.89 -1.35 -11.36
CA ASP A 212 -14.45 0.00 -11.16
C ASP A 212 -14.75 0.69 -12.49
N LEU A 213 -13.94 0.44 -13.53
CA LEU A 213 -14.13 0.97 -14.89
C LEU A 213 -15.10 0.14 -15.76
N TYR A 214 -15.73 -0.90 -15.20
CA TYR A 214 -16.52 -1.90 -15.96
C TYR A 214 -15.73 -2.60 -17.07
N LEU A 215 -14.41 -2.69 -16.91
CA LEU A 215 -13.51 -3.39 -17.82
C LEU A 215 -13.25 -4.80 -17.32
N ARG A 216 -12.77 -5.65 -18.23
CA ARG A 216 -12.37 -7.01 -17.87
C ARG A 216 -11.19 -6.98 -16.90
N SER A 217 -11.38 -7.56 -15.71
CA SER A 217 -10.31 -7.94 -14.77
C SER A 217 -9.77 -9.35 -15.06
N MET A 218 -8.76 -9.78 -14.30
CA MET A 218 -8.11 -11.09 -14.40
C MET A 218 -7.59 -11.34 -15.83
N ARG A 219 -6.98 -10.31 -16.45
CA ARG A 219 -6.64 -10.27 -17.88
C ARG A 219 -5.60 -11.30 -18.30
N SER A 220 -4.63 -11.59 -17.43
CA SER A 220 -3.63 -12.64 -17.63
C SER A 220 -4.26 -14.05 -17.60
N GLY A 221 -5.51 -14.14 -17.13
CA GLY A 221 -6.26 -15.36 -16.94
C GLY A 221 -5.70 -16.22 -15.82
N GLY A 222 -5.94 -17.52 -15.94
CA GLY A 222 -5.62 -18.49 -14.90
C GLY A 222 -6.79 -18.72 -13.95
N ASN A 223 -6.57 -19.64 -13.02
CA ASN A 223 -7.51 -20.05 -12.00
C ASN A 223 -6.74 -20.33 -10.70
N TRP A 224 -7.43 -20.79 -9.66
CA TRP A 224 -6.84 -21.08 -8.36
C TRP A 224 -5.59 -21.98 -8.41
N PHE A 225 -5.44 -22.81 -9.47
CA PHE A 225 -4.28 -23.70 -9.66
C PHE A 225 -3.17 -23.09 -10.52
N THR A 226 -3.52 -22.31 -11.54
CA THR A 226 -2.58 -21.85 -12.57
C THR A 226 -2.06 -20.43 -12.36
N TRP A 227 -2.68 -19.65 -11.48
CA TRP A 227 -2.28 -18.27 -11.20
C TRP A 227 -0.80 -18.09 -10.82
N PRO A 228 -0.11 -19.01 -10.08
CA PRO A 228 1.29 -18.79 -9.70
C PRO A 228 2.27 -18.84 -10.89
N PHE A 229 1.83 -19.38 -12.02
CA PHE A 229 2.66 -19.61 -13.21
C PHE A 229 2.33 -18.66 -14.37
N LYS A 230 1.30 -17.84 -14.22
CA LYS A 230 0.90 -16.86 -15.23
C LYS A 230 1.67 -15.57 -15.01
N VAL A 231 2.40 -15.16 -16.05
CA VAL A 231 3.12 -13.90 -16.07
C VAL A 231 2.22 -12.88 -16.76
N MET A 232 2.04 -11.72 -16.12
CA MET A 232 1.34 -10.58 -16.71
C MET A 232 2.14 -9.99 -17.88
N ASP A 233 1.44 -9.71 -18.99
CA ASP A 233 1.98 -9.04 -20.17
C ASP A 233 1.47 -7.60 -20.23
N LEU A 234 2.32 -6.65 -20.62
CA LEU A 234 1.93 -5.25 -20.81
C LEU A 234 0.87 -5.07 -21.90
N LYS A 235 0.73 -6.02 -22.82
CA LYS A 235 -0.37 -6.05 -23.80
C LYS A 235 -1.75 -6.11 -23.15
N GLU A 236 -1.85 -6.56 -21.90
CA GLU A 236 -3.12 -6.63 -21.16
C GLU A 236 -3.72 -5.23 -20.93
N VAL A 237 -2.90 -4.18 -20.89
CA VAL A 237 -3.33 -2.79 -20.65
C VAL A 237 -3.21 -1.89 -21.88
N SER A 238 -2.76 -2.42 -23.03
CA SER A 238 -2.51 -1.58 -24.21
C SER A 238 -3.76 -1.01 -24.87
N SER A 239 -4.95 -1.55 -24.56
CA SER A 239 -6.24 -1.18 -25.17
C SER A 239 -7.19 -0.47 -24.20
N LEU A 240 -6.73 -0.08 -23.00
CA LEU A 240 -7.60 0.49 -21.97
C LEU A 240 -8.28 1.78 -22.43
N ARG A 241 -7.62 2.58 -23.27
CA ARG A 241 -8.20 3.77 -23.86
C ARG A 241 -9.44 3.42 -24.69
N GLU A 242 -9.29 2.55 -25.68
CA GLU A 242 -10.35 2.19 -26.63
C GLU A 242 -11.52 1.52 -25.89
N GLU A 243 -11.22 0.65 -24.93
CA GLU A 243 -12.23 -0.01 -24.11
C GLU A 243 -13.05 1.01 -23.29
N ARG A 244 -12.38 1.99 -22.65
CA ARG A 244 -13.07 3.08 -21.93
C ARG A 244 -13.90 3.95 -22.86
N GLU A 245 -13.39 4.28 -24.03
CA GLU A 245 -14.14 5.04 -25.04
C GLU A 245 -15.41 4.29 -25.47
N ALA A 246 -15.35 2.95 -25.59
CA ALA A 246 -16.52 2.12 -25.89
C ALA A 246 -17.56 2.14 -24.75
N ILE A 247 -17.12 2.05 -23.49
CA ILE A 247 -18.00 2.20 -22.32
C ILE A 247 -18.67 3.58 -22.32
N ARG A 248 -17.91 4.66 -22.49
CA ARG A 248 -18.47 6.03 -22.55
C ARG A 248 -19.56 6.17 -23.61
N LYS A 249 -19.34 5.62 -24.81
CA LYS A 249 -20.33 5.66 -25.90
C LYS A 249 -21.62 4.89 -25.58
N LYS A 250 -21.55 3.87 -24.72
CA LYS A 250 -22.72 3.08 -24.31
C LYS A 250 -23.62 3.80 -23.31
N TYR A 251 -23.06 4.70 -22.51
CA TYR A 251 -23.76 5.40 -21.42
C TYR A 251 -24.00 6.90 -21.71
N LYS A 252 -23.61 7.38 -22.90
CA LYS A 252 -24.05 8.66 -23.45
C LYS A 252 -25.36 8.48 -24.18
#